data_AF-A0A1W0W8C3-F1
#
_entry.id   AF-A0A1W0W8C3-F1
#
_cell.length_a   1.000
_cell.length_b   1.000
_cell.length_c   1.000
_cell.angle_alpha   90.00
_cell.angle_beta   90.00
_cell.angle_gamma   90.00
#
_symmetry.space_group_name_H-M   'P 1'
#
loop_
_entity.id
_entity.type
_entity.pdbx_description
1 polymer ?
#
loop_
_entity_poly.entity_id
_entity_poly.type
_entity_poly.pdbx_seq_one_letter_code
_entity_poly.pdbx_strand_id
1 'polypeptide(L)'
;MPCFIQNADIPSNGSDLNPLNYFMWSLLKERVNKHELISIFNRLAKILKDEWEVISQQVIHDSIDYWMSRVHKVEKARRSHIE
;
A
#
# COMPACT_ATOMS: atom_id res chain seq x y z
N MET A 1 -8.28 -17.12 11.29
CA MET A 1 -8.82 -15.77 11.54
C MET A 1 -7.65 -14.81 11.45
N PRO A 2 -7.64 -13.81 10.55
CA PRO A 2 -6.52 -12.88 10.48
C PRO A 2 -6.47 -12.06 11.77
N CYS A 3 -5.31 -12.01 12.42
CA CYS A 3 -5.08 -11.22 13.61
C CYS A 3 -4.81 -9.77 13.19
N PHE A 4 -5.76 -8.88 13.41
CA PHE A 4 -5.56 -7.44 13.16
C PHE A 4 -4.68 -6.84 14.27
N ILE A 5 -3.70 -6.01 13.88
CA ILE A 5 -2.89 -5.24 14.81
C ILE A 5 -3.78 -4.16 15.42
N GLN A 6 -3.82 -4.04 16.75
CA GLN A 6 -4.58 -2.96 17.36
C GLN A 6 -3.93 -1.62 17.03
N ASN A 7 -4.72 -0.57 16.86
CA ASN A 7 -4.19 0.77 16.52
C ASN A 7 -3.12 1.26 17.52
N ALA A 8 -3.21 0.84 18.79
CA ALA A 8 -2.23 1.16 19.83
C ALA A 8 -0.85 0.50 19.60
N ASP A 9 -0.80 -0.61 18.86
CA ASP A 9 0.40 -1.38 18.59
C ASP A 9 1.07 -0.99 17.26
N ILE A 10 0.47 -0.07 16.49
CA ILE A 10 1.06 0.46 15.27
C ILE A 10 2.19 1.44 15.65
N PRO A 11 3.45 1.18 15.27
CA PRO A 11 4.54 2.09 15.59
C PRO A 11 4.33 3.46 14.93
N SER A 12 4.88 4.52 15.54
CA SER A 12 4.82 5.89 14.99
C SER A 12 5.36 6.02 13.56
N ASN A 13 6.16 5.05 13.09
CA ASN A 13 6.63 4.91 11.70
C ASN A 13 5.52 4.35 10.78
N GLY A 14 4.26 4.67 11.06
CA GLY A 14 3.08 4.01 10.51
C GLY A 14 2.95 4.07 8.99
N SER A 15 3.70 4.92 8.29
CA SER A 15 3.80 4.88 6.83
C SER A 15 4.53 3.64 6.32
N ASP A 16 5.67 3.32 6.94
CA ASP A 16 6.59 2.30 6.43
C ASP A 16 6.08 0.87 6.72
N LEU A 17 5.15 0.75 7.66
CA LEU A 17 4.53 -0.50 8.07
C LEU A 17 3.07 -0.62 7.64
N ASN A 18 2.48 0.38 6.99
CA ASN A 18 1.12 0.27 6.47
C ASN A 18 1.16 -0.20 5.01
N PRO A 19 0.62 -1.40 4.68
CA PRO A 19 0.60 -1.93 3.30
C PRO A 19 -0.07 -1.02 2.28
N LEU A 20 -1.03 -0.21 2.71
CA LEU A 20 -1.63 0.79 1.83
C LEU A 20 -0.60 1.83 1.40
N ASN A 21 0.21 2.30 2.34
CA ASN A 21 1.15 3.39 2.14
C ASN A 21 2.42 2.94 1.42
N TYR A 22 3.05 1.86 1.86
CA TYR A 22 4.32 1.43 1.25
C TYR A 22 4.14 0.71 -0.09
N PHE A 23 2.93 0.21 -0.41
CA PHE A 23 2.70 -0.58 -1.61
C PHE A 23 1.46 -0.16 -2.41
N MET A 24 0.25 -0.29 -1.84
CA MET A 24 -0.98 -0.21 -2.65
C MET A 24 -1.18 1.16 -3.32
N TRP A 25 -0.91 2.26 -2.60
CA TRP A 25 -1.03 3.60 -3.18
C TRP A 25 -0.02 3.86 -4.28
N SER A 26 1.21 3.37 -4.10
CA SER A 26 2.26 3.47 -5.12
C SER A 26 1.90 2.70 -6.38
N LEU A 27 1.41 1.45 -6.23
CA LEU A 27 0.96 0.61 -7.33
C LEU A 27 -0.22 1.25 -8.08
N LEU A 28 -1.25 1.68 -7.36
CA LEU A 28 -2.43 2.30 -7.98
C LEU A 28 -2.05 3.59 -8.71
N LYS A 29 -1.16 4.40 -8.13
CA LYS A 29 -0.64 5.61 -8.77
C LYS A 29 0.12 5.29 -10.05
N GLU A 30 0.99 4.27 -10.05
CA GLU A 30 1.71 3.84 -11.26
C GLU A 30 0.74 3.43 -12.37
N ARG A 31 -0.31 2.66 -12.02
CA ARG A 31 -1.32 2.19 -12.98
C ARG A 31 -2.16 3.33 -13.54
N VAL A 32 -2.66 4.22 -12.69
CA VAL A 32 -3.44 5.39 -13.11
C VAL A 32 -2.60 6.34 -13.97
N ASN A 33 -1.32 6.51 -13.67
CA ASN A 33 -0.40 7.36 -14.45
C ASN A 33 -0.11 6.84 -15.86
N LYS A 34 -0.47 5.59 -16.20
CA LYS A 34 -0.38 5.06 -17.58
C LYS A 34 -1.49 5.59 -18.49
N HIS A 35 -2.54 6.17 -17.91
CA HIS A 35 -3.61 6.84 -18.66
C HIS A 35 -3.20 8.26 -19.03
N GLU A 36 -3.72 8.75 -20.15
CA GLU A 36 -3.58 10.16 -20.54
C GLU A 36 -4.18 11.10 -19.48
N LEU A 37 -3.77 12.38 -19.52
CA LEU A 37 -4.17 13.39 -18.54
C LEU A 37 -5.68 13.40 -18.28
N ILE A 38 -6.07 13.08 -17.05
CA ILE A 38 -7.46 12.92 -16.64
C ILE A 38 -7.98 14.26 -16.08
N SER A 39 -8.63 15.06 -16.93
CA SER A 39 -9.13 16.40 -16.55
C SER A 39 -10.53 16.40 -15.91
N ILE A 40 -11.23 15.26 -15.90
CA ILE A 40 -12.62 15.14 -15.44
C ILE A 40 -12.68 14.21 -14.23
N PHE A 41 -13.22 14.71 -13.11
CA PHE A 41 -13.32 13.97 -11.85
C PHE A 41 -14.03 12.61 -12.00
N ASN A 42 -15.17 12.57 -12.69
CA ASN A 42 -15.91 11.33 -12.90
C ASN A 42 -15.11 10.29 -13.70
N ARG A 43 -14.27 10.74 -14.64
CA ARG A 43 -13.38 9.88 -15.41
C ARG A 43 -12.26 9.34 -14.52
N LEU A 44 -11.70 10.17 -13.64
CA LEU A 44 -10.70 9.76 -12.64
C LEU A 44 -11.27 8.70 -11.68
N ALA A 45 -12.46 8.94 -11.14
CA ALA A 45 -13.13 8.01 -10.24
C ALA A 45 -13.41 6.66 -10.90
N LYS A 46 -13.78 6.67 -12.20
CA LYS A 46 -13.96 5.44 -12.98
C LYS A 46 -12.64 4.70 -13.18
N ILE A 47 -11.59 5.39 -13.65
CA ILE A 47 -10.27 4.77 -13.88
C ILE A 47 -9.70 4.18 -12.59
N LEU A 48 -9.84 4.88 -11.46
CA LEU A 48 -9.41 4.37 -10.16
C LEU A 48 -10.10 3.06 -9.78
N LYS A 49 -11.41 2.97 -10.00
CA LYS A 49 -12.17 1.73 -9.76
C LYS A 49 -11.76 0.63 -10.72
N ASP A 50 -11.68 0.93 -12.00
CA ASP A 50 -11.32 -0.04 -13.03
C ASP A 50 -9.91 -0.61 -12.79
N GLU A 51 -8.92 0.21 -12.46
CA GLU A 51 -7.57 -0.25 -12.12
C GLU A 51 -7.51 -1.05 -10.82
N TRP A 52 -8.32 -0.67 -9.82
CA TRP A 52 -8.43 -1.41 -8.56
C TRP A 52 -8.96 -2.83 -8.78
N GLU A 53 -10.02 -2.99 -9.58
CA GLU A 53 -10.63 -4.30 -9.86
C GLU A 53 -9.68 -5.25 -10.62
N VAL A 54 -8.70 -4.71 -11.35
CA VAL A 54 -7.70 -5.52 -12.07
C VAL A 54 -6.50 -5.87 -11.18
N ILE A 55 -6.38 -5.31 -9.97
CA ILE A 55 -5.36 -5.76 -9.01
C ILE A 55 -5.78 -7.13 -8.47
N SER A 56 -5.01 -8.16 -8.80
CA SER A 56 -5.28 -9.51 -8.30
C SER A 56 -5.17 -9.58 -6.77
N GLN A 57 -5.98 -10.42 -6.15
CA GLN A 57 -5.90 -10.70 -4.72
C GLN A 57 -4.51 -11.23 -4.31
N GLN A 58 -3.81 -11.94 -5.22
CA GLN A 58 -2.46 -12.42 -4.95
C GLN A 58 -1.48 -11.27 -4.68
N VAL A 59 -1.55 -10.19 -5.46
CA VAL A 59 -0.70 -9.00 -5.26
C VAL A 59 -0.97 -8.35 -3.88
N ILE A 60 -2.22 -8.37 -3.43
CA ILE A 60 -2.58 -7.87 -2.10
C ILE A 60 -1.99 -8.79 -1.02
N HIS A 61 -2.14 -10.11 -1.15
CA HIS A 61 -1.55 -11.07 -0.23
C HIS A 61 -0.03 -10.96 -0.15
N ASP A 62 0.66 -10.88 -1.29
CA ASP A 62 2.12 -10.73 -1.34
C ASP A 62 2.59 -9.48 -0.59
N SER A 63 1.83 -8.37 -0.70
CA SER A 63 2.13 -7.15 0.06
C SER A 63 1.97 -7.38 1.57
N ILE A 64 0.93 -8.08 2.00
CA ILE A 64 0.70 -8.39 3.42
C ILE A 64 1.78 -9.34 3.94
N ASP A 65 2.15 -10.37 3.19
CA ASP A 65 3.20 -11.32 3.57
C ASP A 65 4.57 -10.64 3.68
N TYR A 66 4.81 -9.58 2.88
CA TYR A 66 6.01 -8.75 2.98
C TYR A 66 6.08 -7.90 4.26
N TRP A 67 4.96 -7.68 4.95
CA TRP A 67 4.87 -6.84 6.13
C TRP A 67 5.86 -7.26 7.23
N MET A 68 5.99 -8.57 7.50
CA MET A 68 6.94 -9.05 8.51
C MET A 68 8.39 -8.69 8.15
N SER A 69 8.76 -8.74 6.86
CA SER A 69 10.10 -8.31 6.42
C SER A 69 10.35 -6.83 6.71
N ARG A 70 9.33 -5.99 6.49
CA ARG A 70 9.37 -4.54 6.81
C ARG A 70 9.54 -4.28 8.30
N VAL A 71 8.84 -5.03 9.16
CA VAL A 71 9.01 -4.94 10.63
C VAL A 71 10.47 -5.19 11.03
N HIS A 72 11.08 -6.26 10.51
CA HIS A 72 12.48 -6.56 10.79
C HIS A 72 13.44 -5.46 10.28
N LYS A 73 13.13 -4.84 9.13
CA LYS A 73 13.90 -3.69 8.62
C LYS A 73 13.79 -2.49 9.57
N VAL A 74 12.59 -2.13 10.03
CA VAL A 74 12.39 -1.02 10.98
C VAL A 74 13.12 -1.29 12.31
N GLU A 75 13.07 -2.53 12.80
CA GLU A 75 13.80 -2.93 14.01
C GLU A 75 15.31 -2.74 13.84
N LYS A 76 15.89 -3.25 12.74
CA LYS A 76 17.31 -3.09 12.41
C LYS A 76 17.71 -1.62 12.23
N ALA A 77 16.83 -0.81 11.66
CA ALA A 77 17.02 0.62 11.50
C ALA A 77 16.86 1.41 12.83
N ARG A 78 16.67 0.73 13.96
CA ARG A 78 16.41 1.33 15.28
C ARG A 78 15.26 2.33 15.25
N ARG A 79 14.16 1.97 14.56
CA ARG A 79 12.98 2.81 14.33
C ARG A 79 13.25 4.04 13.45
N SER A 80 14.29 4.02 12.62
CA SER A 80 14.47 5.00 11.53
C SER A 80 13.62 4.60 10.32
N HIS A 81 13.45 5.54 9.38
CA HIS A 81 12.74 5.28 8.11
C HIS A 81 13.45 4.24 7.24
N ILE A 82 12.68 3.48 6.47
CA ILE A 82 13.19 2.41 5.59
C ILE A 82 12.64 2.56 4.16
N GLU A 83 13.44 2.13 3.18
CA GLU A 83 13.00 1.95 1.79
C GLU A 83 12.36 0.57 1.53
#